data_AF-G3I5P2-F1
#
_entry.id   AF-G3I5P2-F1
#
_cell.length_a   1.000
_cell.length_b   1.000
_cell.length_c   1.000
_cell.angle_alpha   90.00
_cell.angle_beta   90.00
_cell.angle_gamma   90.00
#
_symmetry.space_group_name_H-M   'P 1'
#
loop_
_entity.id
_entity.type
_entity.pdbx_description
1 polymer ?
#
loop_
_entity_poly.entity_id
_entity_poly.type
_entity_poly.pdbx_seq_one_letter_code
_entity_poly.pdbx_strand_id
1 'polypeptide(L)'
;MSSSCDFSIGLRSGKLGEQCEAVVRFPRLFQKYPFPILINSAFLKLADVFRVGNNFLRLCVLKVTQQSEKHLEKILNVDEFVKRVFSVIHSNDPVARAITLRYCVTVM
;
A
#
# COMPACT_ATOMS: atom_id res chain seq x y z
N MET A 1 14.79 -8.49 12.44
CA MET A 1 14.78 -7.10 11.93
C MET A 1 15.22 -6.92 10.48
N SER A 2 15.80 -7.93 9.81
CA SER A 2 16.43 -7.77 8.48
C SER A 2 15.45 -7.54 7.33
N SER A 3 14.26 -8.14 7.38
CA SER A 3 13.34 -8.16 6.22
C SER A 3 12.70 -6.81 5.90
N SER A 4 12.51 -5.91 6.88
CA SER A 4 11.88 -4.60 6.65
C SER A 4 12.77 -3.62 5.86
N CYS A 5 14.10 -3.82 5.92
CA CYS A 5 15.07 -3.00 5.21
C CYS A 5 15.10 -3.29 3.70
N ASP A 6 14.99 -4.56 3.30
CA ASP A 6 14.99 -4.96 1.87
C ASP A 6 13.81 -4.37 1.08
N PHE A 7 12.61 -4.31 1.68
CA PHE A 7 11.45 -3.68 1.04
C PHE A 7 11.65 -2.18 0.83
N SER A 8 12.33 -1.52 1.76
CA SER A 8 12.62 -0.09 1.65
C SER A 8 13.61 0.21 0.53
N ILE A 9 14.51 -0.72 0.20
CA ILE A 9 15.45 -0.61 -0.92
C ILE A 9 14.72 -0.81 -2.26
N GLY A 10 13.90 -1.86 -2.38
CA GLY A 10 13.13 -2.14 -3.59
C GLY A 10 12.11 -1.03 -3.94
N LEU A 11 11.45 -0.45 -2.94
CA LEU A 11 10.53 0.67 -3.13
C LEU A 11 11.24 1.99 -3.50
N ARG A 12 12.51 2.15 -3.14
CA ARG A 12 13.35 3.31 -3.49
C ARG A 12 14.05 3.15 -4.85
N SER A 13 13.96 1.98 -5.48
CA SER A 13 14.51 1.79 -6.81
C SER A 13 13.84 2.71 -7.83
N GLY A 14 14.61 3.27 -8.75
CA GLY A 14 14.06 4.02 -9.89
C GLY A 14 13.35 3.13 -10.93
N LYS A 15 13.46 1.80 -10.79
CA LYS A 15 12.84 0.85 -11.71
C LYS A 15 11.46 0.43 -11.22
N LEU A 16 10.45 0.69 -12.05
CA LEU A 16 9.06 0.31 -11.77
C LEU A 16 8.90 -1.19 -11.47
N GLY A 17 9.63 -2.06 -12.16
CA GLY A 17 9.57 -3.51 -11.96
C GLY A 17 9.97 -3.93 -10.54
N GLU A 18 11.08 -3.39 -10.02
CA GLU A 18 11.57 -3.68 -8.67
C GLU A 18 10.63 -3.13 -7.59
N GLN A 19 10.06 -1.94 -7.82
CA GLN A 19 9.05 -1.37 -6.92
C GLN A 19 7.78 -2.24 -6.87
N CYS A 20 7.30 -2.71 -8.02
CA CYS A 20 6.12 -3.58 -8.09
C CYS A 20 6.39 -4.94 -7.44
N GLU A 21 7.56 -5.52 -7.68
CA GLU A 21 7.98 -6.76 -7.05
C GLU A 21 8.00 -6.64 -5.52
N ALA A 22 8.50 -5.52 -5.00
CA ALA A 22 8.46 -5.24 -3.58
C ALA A 22 7.01 -5.16 -3.06
N VAL A 23 6.10 -4.47 -3.78
CA VAL A 23 4.69 -4.35 -3.38
C VAL A 23 3.99 -5.72 -3.32
N VAL A 24 4.14 -6.57 -4.33
CA VAL A 24 3.44 -7.87 -4.38
C VAL A 24 3.96 -8.90 -3.37
N ARG A 25 5.09 -8.64 -2.71
CA ARG A 25 5.63 -9.48 -1.64
C ARG A 25 4.99 -9.20 -0.26
N PHE A 26 4.29 -8.07 -0.07
CA PHE A 26 3.64 -7.71 1.20
C PHE A 26 2.60 -8.73 1.69
N PRO A 27 1.71 -9.30 0.86
CA PRO A 27 0.76 -10.32 1.31
C PRO A 27 1.43 -11.53 1.97
N ARG A 28 2.55 -12.01 1.41
CA ARG A 28 3.33 -13.11 1.99
C ARG A 28 3.96 -12.70 3.32
N LEU A 29 4.39 -11.44 3.45
CA LEU A 29 4.92 -10.91 4.71
C LEU A 29 3.84 -10.89 5.81
N PHE A 30 2.62 -10.46 5.49
CA PHE A 30 1.50 -10.45 6.44
C PHE A 30 1.10 -11.83 6.92
N GLN A 31 1.13 -12.82 6.02
CA GLN A 31 0.89 -14.21 6.39
C GLN A 31 1.98 -14.76 7.31
N LYS A 32 3.26 -14.44 7.05
CA LYS A 32 4.38 -14.92 7.85
C LYS A 32 4.48 -14.23 9.21
N TYR A 33 4.11 -12.96 9.29
CA TYR A 33 4.26 -12.14 10.49
C TYR A 33 2.99 -11.31 10.72
N PRO A 34 1.92 -11.90 11.29
CA PRO A 34 0.63 -11.24 11.46
C PRO A 34 0.56 -10.29 12.66
N PHE A 35 1.70 -9.67 13.03
CA PHE A 35 1.83 -8.80 14.19
C PHE A 35 1.24 -7.40 13.89
N PRO A 36 0.36 -6.84 14.75
CA PRO A 36 -0.30 -5.55 14.49
C PRO A 36 0.66 -4.40 14.19
N ILE A 37 1.78 -4.32 14.90
CA ILE A 37 2.81 -3.27 14.70
C ILE A 37 3.40 -3.34 13.28
N LEU A 38 3.73 -4.55 12.82
CA LEU A 38 4.28 -4.77 11.48
C LEU A 38 3.23 -4.48 10.40
N ILE A 39 2.00 -4.96 10.60
CA ILE A 39 0.90 -4.72 9.67
C ILE A 39 0.61 -3.23 9.53
N ASN A 40 0.49 -2.51 10.66
CA ASN A 40 0.26 -1.07 10.66
C ASN A 40 1.36 -0.30 9.91
N SER A 41 2.63 -0.55 10.24
CA SER A 41 3.76 0.11 9.58
C SER A 41 3.84 -0.20 8.08
N ALA A 42 3.52 -1.42 7.68
CA ALA A 42 3.48 -1.84 6.29
C ALA A 42 2.33 -1.21 5.50
N PHE A 43 1.13 -1.11 6.06
CA PHE A 43 0.01 -0.42 5.42
C PHE A 43 0.27 1.08 5.28
N LEU A 44 0.86 1.72 6.29
CA LEU A 44 1.31 3.11 6.18
C LEU A 44 2.33 3.28 5.04
N LYS A 45 3.25 2.31 4.89
CA LYS A 45 4.21 2.32 3.78
C LYS A 45 3.55 2.14 2.42
N LEU A 46 2.57 1.25 2.31
CA LEU A 46 1.79 1.05 1.09
C LEU A 46 0.98 2.31 0.73
N ALA A 47 0.43 3.01 1.73
CA ALA A 47 -0.26 4.29 1.53
C ALA A 47 0.69 5.38 1.00
N ASP A 48 1.93 5.43 1.46
CA ASP A 48 2.94 6.34 0.93
C ASP A 48 3.26 6.03 -0.55
N VAL A 49 3.40 4.75 -0.89
CA VAL A 49 3.61 4.28 -2.28
C VAL A 49 2.41 4.61 -3.15
N PHE A 50 1.18 4.45 -2.65
CA PHE A 50 -0.04 4.80 -3.36
C PHE A 50 -0.13 6.30 -3.65
N ARG A 51 0.26 7.13 -2.68
CA ARG A 51 0.23 8.59 -2.81
C ARG A 51 1.18 9.08 -3.91
N VAL A 52 2.45 8.66 -3.87
CA VAL A 52 3.51 9.19 -4.74
C VAL A 52 3.69 8.39 -6.04
N GLY A 53 3.28 7.12 -6.06
CA GLY A 53 3.49 6.20 -7.18
C GLY A 53 2.70 6.56 -8.44
N ASN A 54 3.02 5.89 -9.55
CA ASN A 54 2.23 5.99 -10.78
C ASN A 54 0.95 5.13 -10.70
N ASN A 55 0.09 5.23 -11.72
CA ASN A 55 -1.19 4.49 -11.74
C ASN A 55 -1.02 2.97 -11.68
N PHE A 56 0.08 2.44 -12.21
CA PHE A 56 0.37 1.01 -12.14
C PHE A 56 0.70 0.58 -10.71
N LEU A 57 1.56 1.31 -10.00
CA LEU A 57 1.85 1.06 -8.58
C LEU A 57 0.59 1.20 -7.71
N ARG A 58 -0.24 2.21 -7.98
CA ARG A 58 -1.53 2.38 -7.29
C ARG A 58 -2.42 1.15 -7.45
N LEU A 59 -2.49 0.60 -8.65
CA LEU A 59 -3.23 -0.63 -8.93
C LEU A 59 -2.62 -1.85 -8.23
N CYS A 60 -1.30 -1.98 -8.18
CA CYS A 60 -0.62 -3.04 -7.43
C CYS A 60 -0.95 -2.95 -5.93
N VAL A 61 -0.88 -1.75 -5.34
CA VAL A 61 -1.22 -1.53 -3.93
C VAL A 61 -2.69 -1.86 -3.66
N LEU A 62 -3.62 -1.48 -4.55
CA LEU A 62 -5.03 -1.87 -4.47
C LEU A 62 -5.19 -3.39 -4.42
N LYS A 63 -4.59 -4.12 -5.37
CA LYS A 63 -4.68 -5.59 -5.42
C LYS A 63 -4.11 -6.26 -4.16
N VAL A 64 -2.98 -5.76 -3.66
CA VAL A 64 -2.35 -6.27 -2.42
C VAL A 64 -3.23 -6.02 -1.21
N THR A 65 -3.89 -4.86 -1.17
CA THR A 65 -4.82 -4.50 -0.08
C THR A 65 -6.04 -5.42 -0.10
N GLN A 66 -6.64 -5.66 -1.28
CA GLN A 66 -7.75 -6.60 -1.46
C GLN A 66 -7.37 -8.02 -1.04
N GLN A 67 -6.18 -8.49 -1.41
CA GLN A 67 -5.70 -9.81 -1.01
C GLN A 67 -5.46 -9.93 0.51
N SER A 68 -5.23 -8.80 1.18
CA SER A 68 -4.84 -8.72 2.59
C SER A 68 -5.94 -8.09 3.46
N GLU A 69 -7.19 -8.10 2.99
CA GLU A 69 -8.34 -7.44 3.63
C GLU A 69 -8.53 -7.87 5.09
N LYS A 70 -8.34 -9.16 5.39
CA LYS A 70 -8.36 -9.73 6.75
C LYS A 70 -7.35 -9.12 7.74
N HIS A 71 -6.41 -8.31 7.26
CA HIS A 71 -5.40 -7.64 8.07
C HIS A 71 -5.70 -6.15 8.26
N LEU A 72 -6.70 -5.59 7.58
CA LEU A 72 -7.10 -4.18 7.69
C LEU A 72 -7.59 -3.83 9.11
N GLU A 73 -8.27 -4.75 9.78
CA GLU A 73 -8.72 -4.60 11.18
C GLU A 73 -7.55 -4.36 12.17
N LYS A 74 -6.32 -4.67 11.77
CA LYS A 74 -5.11 -4.54 12.60
C LYS A 74 -4.37 -3.22 12.40
N ILE A 75 -4.89 -2.33 11.55
CA ILE A 75 -4.34 -0.99 11.36
C ILE A 75 -4.66 -0.15 12.60
N LEU A 76 -3.63 0.40 13.23
CA LEU A 76 -3.76 1.23 14.44
C LEU A 76 -3.93 2.70 14.07
N ASN A 77 -3.20 3.16 13.05
CA ASN A 77 -3.17 4.57 12.62
C ASN A 77 -4.11 4.81 11.42
N VAL A 78 -5.40 4.53 11.61
CA VAL A 78 -6.40 4.57 10.52
C VAL A 78 -6.53 5.96 9.91
N ASP A 79 -6.64 7.02 10.72
CA ASP A 79 -6.75 8.41 10.22
C ASP A 79 -5.62 8.80 9.28
N GLU A 80 -4.38 8.49 9.67
CA GLU A 80 -3.19 8.82 8.89
C GLU A 80 -3.13 8.00 7.60
N PHE A 81 -3.51 6.72 7.66
CA PHE A 81 -3.61 5.86 6.49
C PHE A 81 -4.65 6.38 5.49
N VAL A 82 -5.86 6.66 5.97
CA VAL A 82 -6.98 7.18 5.17
C VAL A 82 -6.60 8.52 4.54
N LYS A 83 -6.03 9.45 5.31
CA LYS A 83 -5.59 10.76 4.80
C LYS A 83 -4.60 10.65 3.64
N ARG A 84 -3.64 9.71 3.71
CA ARG A 84 -2.65 9.50 2.64
C ARG A 84 -3.30 8.97 1.37
N VAL A 85 -4.20 8.01 1.49
CA VAL A 85 -4.93 7.44 0.35
C VAL A 85 -5.85 8.49 -0.30
N PHE A 86 -6.67 9.16 0.51
CA PHE A 86 -7.62 10.16 0.03
C PHE A 86 -6.95 11.37 -0.62
N SER A 87 -5.71 11.68 -0.28
CA SER A 87 -4.97 12.79 -0.93
C SER A 87 -4.90 12.67 -2.46
N VAL A 88 -5.01 11.47 -3.02
CA VAL A 88 -4.98 11.21 -4.47
C VAL A 88 -6.30 11.55 -5.17
N ILE A 89 -7.41 11.70 -4.45
CA ILE A 89 -8.74 11.98 -5.04
C ILE A 89 -8.81 13.35 -5.74
N HIS A 90 -7.95 14.28 -5.31
CA HIS A 90 -7.82 15.62 -5.89
C HIS A 90 -6.83 15.67 -7.07
N SER A 91 -6.32 14.52 -7.52
CA SER A 91 -5.46 14.43 -8.71
C SER A 91 -6.22 14.84 -9.98
N ASN A 92 -5.53 15.51 -10.91
CA ASN A 92 -6.05 15.81 -12.24
C ASN A 92 -6.17 14.55 -13.13
N ASP A 93 -5.57 13.43 -12.74
CA ASP A 93 -5.60 12.17 -13.47
C ASP A 93 -6.90 11.38 -13.17
N PRO A 94 -7.78 11.14 -14.16
CA PRO A 94 -9.04 10.43 -13.96
C PRO A 94 -8.85 8.95 -13.59
N VAL A 95 -7.78 8.31 -14.06
CA VAL A 95 -7.44 6.92 -13.71
C VAL A 95 -6.99 6.84 -12.26
N ALA A 96 -6.15 7.78 -11.81
CA ALA A 96 -5.74 7.86 -10.41
C ALA A 96 -6.95 8.03 -9.47
N ARG A 97 -7.90 8.90 -9.85
CA ARG A 97 -9.15 9.09 -9.11
C ARG A 97 -10.01 7.83 -9.09
N ALA A 98 -10.19 7.17 -10.23
CA ALA A 98 -10.95 5.92 -10.32
C ALA A 98 -10.35 4.80 -9.44
N ILE A 99 -9.01 4.66 -9.44
CA ILE A 99 -8.32 3.70 -8.57
C ILE A 99 -8.53 4.07 -7.10
N THR A 100 -8.44 5.35 -6.75
CA THR A 100 -8.65 5.84 -5.37
C THR A 100 -10.08 5.55 -4.89
N LEU A 101 -11.09 5.78 -5.72
CA LEU A 101 -12.48 5.45 -5.40
C LEU A 101 -12.66 3.94 -5.16
N ARG A 102 -12.09 3.09 -6.03
CA ARG A 102 -12.11 1.63 -5.83
C ARG A 102 -11.37 1.20 -4.56
N TYR A 103 -10.29 1.91 -4.22
CA TYR A 103 -9.56 1.67 -2.98
C TYR A 103 -10.42 2.00 -1.78
N CYS A 104 -11.09 3.16 -1.75
CA CYS A 104 -11.98 3.53 -0.65
C CYS A 104 -13.09 2.50 -0.43
N VAL A 105 -13.72 2.00 -1.50
CA VAL A 105 -14.72 0.92 -1.42
C VAL A 105 -14.14 -0.40 -0.86
N THR A 106 -12.83 -0.62 -0.96
CA THR A 106 -12.17 -1.81 -0.41
C THR A 106 -11.84 -1.64 1.08
N VAL A 107 -11.62 -0.41 1.56
CA VAL A 107 -11.16 -0.18 2.95
C VAL A 107 -12.23 0.39 3.89
N MET A 108 -13.36 0.89 3.35
CA MET A 108 -14.51 1.40 4.09
C MET A 108 -15.66 0.41 4.00
#